data_AF-A0A2E0QHC6-F1
#
_entry.id   AF-A0A2E0QHC6-F1
#
_cell.length_a   1.000
_cell.length_b   1.000
_cell.length_c   1.000
_cell.angle_alpha   90.00
_cell.angle_beta   90.00
_cell.angle_gamma   90.00
#
_symmetry.space_group_name_H-M   'P 1'
#
loop_
_entity.id
_entity.type
_entity.pdbx_description
1 polymer ?
#
loop_
_entity_poly.entity_id
_entity_poly.type
_entity_poly.pdbx_seq_one_letter_code
_entity_poly.pdbx_strand_id
1 'polypeptide(L)'
;MFSNGHVGEIESPFDSNVTISAQLDQSLLSDLDVLFVTNHNTLDGYNQIVDYKNNHSKFSKIGVYPAEEVTTDKEAHVLVYGLHKEIKSGQSLDEILDDAKDQDAVTIAPHPFSLIDALREDSKKCDLFEVFNSANIDVYSNKKAEIFAKENNLHVVAGSDSHVTSTIARCTNLIDSENNIDDIIFALKHQRISIEKTEYVKPKEVLEHIQFKIENSKYHIDKYINEFYPKSKFLFNFVYKFYLSTRTSYFWELIYRMSLIGVRRISRKINFEGMDPYSFRTRDIPTITRMVF
;
A
#
# COMPACT_ATOMS: atom_id res chain seq x y z
N MET A 1 -5.30 0.58 6.92
CA MET A 1 -4.50 -0.52 7.51
C MET A 1 -5.19 -1.04 8.79
N PHE A 2 -4.58 -1.93 9.58
CA PHE A 2 -5.15 -3.22 10.06
C PHE A 2 -5.12 -4.17 8.89
N SER A 3 -4.53 -5.33 9.10
CA SER A 3 -4.44 -6.34 8.05
C SER A 3 -5.57 -7.36 8.18
N ASN A 4 -5.98 -7.92 7.05
CA ASN A 4 -7.01 -8.94 6.99
C ASN A 4 -6.49 -10.18 6.23
N GLY A 5 -7.25 -11.28 6.30
CA GLY A 5 -6.98 -12.52 5.58
C GLY A 5 -7.24 -12.50 4.07
N HIS A 6 -7.53 -11.34 3.48
CA HIS A 6 -8.02 -11.19 2.09
C HIS A 6 -7.00 -10.53 1.16
N VAL A 7 -5.71 -10.57 1.51
CA VAL A 7 -4.59 -10.07 0.68
C VAL A 7 -4.47 -10.84 -0.64
N GLY A 8 -4.65 -12.18 -0.62
CA GLY A 8 -4.62 -13.03 -1.82
C GLY A 8 -4.55 -14.53 -1.49
N GLU A 9 -4.91 -15.39 -2.44
CA GLU A 9 -5.02 -16.85 -2.21
C GLU A 9 -3.69 -17.55 -1.86
N ILE A 10 -2.58 -17.04 -2.40
CA ILE A 10 -1.24 -17.64 -2.26
C ILE A 10 -0.37 -16.81 -1.28
N GLU A 11 -0.84 -15.61 -0.93
CA GLU A 11 -0.12 -14.69 -0.07
C GLU A 11 -0.30 -15.05 1.42
N SER A 12 0.57 -14.47 2.25
CA SER A 12 0.42 -14.58 3.69
C SER A 12 -0.87 -13.86 4.13
N PRO A 13 -1.61 -14.39 5.11
CA PRO A 13 -2.92 -13.85 5.48
C PRO A 13 -2.86 -12.47 6.14
N PHE A 14 -1.69 -11.86 6.33
CA PHE A 14 -1.60 -10.50 6.83
C PHE A 14 -0.42 -9.75 6.16
N ASP A 15 -0.70 -8.56 5.63
CA ASP A 15 0.27 -7.60 5.09
C ASP A 15 0.99 -6.77 6.16
N SER A 16 0.43 -6.67 7.37
CA SER A 16 0.94 -5.87 8.49
C SER A 16 0.54 -6.46 9.85
N ASN A 17 1.28 -6.11 10.91
CA ASN A 17 0.97 -6.49 12.30
C ASN A 17 0.37 -5.34 13.13
N VAL A 18 -0.01 -4.23 12.49
CA VAL A 18 -0.48 -3.05 13.20
C VAL A 18 -1.88 -3.31 13.74
N THR A 19 -2.01 -3.22 15.06
CA THR A 19 -3.29 -3.46 15.75
C THR A 19 -4.23 -2.27 15.60
N ILE A 20 -5.53 -2.52 15.72
CA ILE A 20 -6.57 -1.47 15.73
C ILE A 20 -6.25 -0.36 16.75
N SER A 21 -5.86 -0.73 17.97
CA SER A 21 -5.46 0.26 18.99
C SER A 21 -4.28 1.11 18.52
N ALA A 22 -3.23 0.48 18.02
CA ALA A 22 -2.02 1.19 17.59
C ALA A 22 -2.32 2.18 16.47
N GLN A 23 -3.23 1.84 15.56
CA GLN A 23 -3.65 2.77 14.50
C GLN A 23 -4.37 3.99 15.03
N LEU A 24 -5.36 3.80 15.91
CA LEU A 24 -6.11 4.89 16.50
C LEU A 24 -5.23 5.74 17.44
N ASP A 25 -4.35 5.10 18.21
CA ASP A 25 -3.38 5.79 19.08
C ASP A 25 -2.42 6.64 18.25
N GLN A 26 -1.85 6.09 17.18
CA GLN A 26 -0.95 6.85 16.31
C GLN A 26 -1.68 7.95 15.53
N SER A 27 -2.93 7.71 15.10
CA SER A 27 -3.75 8.73 14.44
C SER A 27 -4.02 9.90 15.39
N LEU A 28 -4.37 9.61 16.65
CA LEU A 28 -4.55 10.63 17.70
C LEU A 28 -3.25 11.39 18.00
N LEU A 29 -2.12 10.68 18.11
CA LEU A 29 -0.80 11.28 18.35
C LEU A 29 -0.34 12.16 17.18
N SER A 30 -0.82 11.89 15.97
CA SER A 30 -0.49 12.63 14.76
C SER A 30 -1.52 13.70 14.40
N ASP A 31 -2.50 13.94 15.29
CA ASP A 31 -3.58 14.92 15.13
C ASP A 31 -4.41 14.72 13.85
N LEU A 32 -4.67 13.45 13.47
CA LEU A 32 -5.52 13.13 12.34
C LEU A 32 -7.00 13.26 12.72
N ASP A 33 -7.73 14.09 11.99
CA ASP A 33 -9.19 14.22 12.12
C ASP A 33 -9.95 13.06 11.47
N VAL A 34 -9.38 12.46 10.42
CA VAL A 34 -10.06 11.49 9.54
C VAL A 34 -9.15 10.29 9.25
N LEU A 35 -9.73 9.08 9.32
CA LEU A 35 -9.11 7.82 8.95
C LEU A 35 -10.05 7.00 8.04
N PHE A 36 -9.62 6.78 6.80
CA PHE A 36 -10.23 5.78 5.92
C PHE A 36 -9.56 4.41 6.13
N VAL A 37 -10.37 3.37 6.28
CA VAL A 37 -9.88 2.02 6.56
C VAL A 37 -9.78 1.22 5.26
N THR A 38 -8.63 1.28 4.59
CA THR A 38 -8.41 0.71 3.25
C THR A 38 -7.93 -0.73 3.30
N ASN A 39 -8.73 -1.62 3.88
CA ASN A 39 -8.40 -3.04 3.93
C ASN A 39 -8.50 -3.67 2.53
N HIS A 40 -7.60 -4.62 2.22
CA HIS A 40 -7.66 -5.33 0.94
C HIS A 40 -8.96 -6.12 0.82
N ASN A 41 -9.74 -5.86 -0.24
CA ASN A 41 -10.88 -6.68 -0.67
C ASN A 41 -11.98 -6.93 0.40
N THR A 42 -12.08 -6.09 1.45
CA THR A 42 -13.14 -6.19 2.47
C THR A 42 -13.31 -4.92 3.29
N LEU A 43 -14.54 -4.70 3.79
CA LEU A 43 -14.90 -3.66 4.75
C LEU A 43 -14.82 -4.12 6.21
N ASP A 44 -14.45 -5.37 6.51
CA ASP A 44 -14.44 -5.91 7.87
C ASP A 44 -13.57 -5.09 8.83
N GLY A 45 -12.42 -4.62 8.37
CA GLY A 45 -11.52 -3.80 9.18
C GLY A 45 -12.16 -2.48 9.61
N TYR A 46 -13.01 -1.89 8.77
CA TYR A 46 -13.75 -0.66 9.11
C TYR A 46 -14.67 -0.90 10.32
N ASN A 47 -15.50 -1.94 10.26
CA ASN A 47 -16.43 -2.29 11.34
C ASN A 47 -15.68 -2.53 12.66
N GLN A 48 -14.58 -3.28 12.62
CA GLN A 48 -13.79 -3.59 13.82
C GLN A 48 -13.14 -2.34 14.43
N ILE A 49 -12.63 -1.41 13.61
CA ILE A 49 -12.04 -0.15 14.11
C ILE A 49 -13.13 0.73 14.73
N VAL A 50 -14.31 0.82 14.11
CA VAL A 50 -15.45 1.59 14.66
C VAL A 50 -15.91 1.02 16.01
N ASP A 51 -16.07 -0.30 16.12
CA ASP A 51 -16.44 -0.96 17.38
C ASP A 51 -15.41 -0.68 18.48
N TYR A 52 -14.12 -0.81 18.18
CA TYR A 52 -13.08 -0.50 19.15
C TYR A 52 -13.09 0.98 19.54
N LYS A 53 -13.20 1.90 18.56
CA LYS A 53 -13.27 3.34 18.78
C LYS A 53 -14.43 3.70 19.71
N ASN A 54 -15.63 3.16 19.46
CA ASN A 54 -16.84 3.48 20.23
C ASN A 54 -16.74 3.09 21.70
N ASN A 55 -15.93 2.07 22.02
CA ASN A 55 -15.64 1.65 23.38
C ASN A 55 -14.57 2.53 24.09
N HIS A 56 -13.95 3.49 23.39
CA HIS A 56 -12.84 4.30 23.91
C HIS A 56 -13.01 5.79 23.59
N SER A 57 -13.54 6.56 24.55
CA SER A 57 -13.88 7.98 24.39
C SER A 57 -12.73 8.90 23.95
N LYS A 58 -11.46 8.52 24.20
CA LYS A 58 -10.27 9.27 23.76
C LYS A 58 -10.18 9.44 22.24
N PHE A 59 -10.81 8.55 21.47
CA PHE A 59 -10.80 8.60 20.01
C PHE A 59 -12.03 9.29 19.41
N SER A 60 -12.89 9.89 20.23
CA SER A 60 -14.18 10.47 19.79
C SER A 60 -14.05 11.52 18.69
N LYS A 61 -12.91 12.24 18.64
CA LYS A 61 -12.62 13.27 17.62
C LYS A 61 -12.19 12.74 16.26
N ILE A 62 -11.77 11.47 16.17
CA ILE A 62 -11.31 10.88 14.90
C ILE A 62 -12.52 10.34 14.14
N GLY A 63 -12.83 10.92 12.99
CA GLY A 63 -13.74 10.36 12.01
C GLY A 63 -13.12 9.08 11.43
N VAL A 64 -13.85 7.96 11.50
CA VAL A 64 -13.43 6.70 10.88
C VAL A 64 -14.46 6.37 9.83
N TYR A 65 -14.01 6.15 8.59
CA TYR A 65 -14.88 5.99 7.43
C TYR A 65 -14.55 4.76 6.59
N PRO A 66 -15.57 4.19 5.92
CA PRO A 66 -15.40 2.99 5.12
C PRO A 66 -14.62 3.28 3.84
N ALA A 67 -13.66 2.42 3.55
CA ALA A 67 -12.95 2.38 2.29
C ALA A 67 -12.48 0.94 2.03
N GLU A 68 -12.03 0.68 0.82
CA GLU A 68 -11.50 -0.61 0.42
C GLU A 68 -10.33 -0.43 -0.53
N GLU A 69 -9.32 -1.30 -0.43
CA GLU A 69 -8.29 -1.45 -1.45
C GLU A 69 -8.59 -2.68 -2.31
N VAL A 70 -9.19 -2.45 -3.47
CA VAL A 70 -9.71 -3.49 -4.36
C VAL A 70 -8.59 -3.95 -5.29
N THR A 71 -8.34 -5.26 -5.31
CA THR A 71 -7.41 -5.89 -6.26
C THR A 71 -8.14 -6.20 -7.57
N THR A 72 -7.61 -5.70 -8.69
CA THR A 72 -8.15 -5.93 -10.04
C THR A 72 -7.75 -7.30 -10.61
N ASP A 73 -8.38 -7.70 -11.72
CA ASP A 73 -8.05 -8.87 -12.54
C ASP A 73 -6.59 -8.90 -13.06
N LYS A 74 -5.93 -7.74 -13.10
CA LYS A 74 -4.52 -7.58 -13.49
C LYS A 74 -3.59 -7.40 -12.29
N GLU A 75 -4.04 -7.78 -11.09
CA GLU A 75 -3.28 -7.65 -9.86
C GLU A 75 -2.81 -6.21 -9.63
N ALA A 76 -3.62 -5.21 -9.99
CA ALA A 76 -3.37 -3.80 -9.65
C ALA A 76 -4.38 -3.35 -8.60
N HIS A 77 -4.14 -2.22 -7.94
CA HIS A 77 -5.00 -1.75 -6.86
C HIS A 77 -5.79 -0.49 -7.22
N VAL A 78 -7.00 -0.40 -6.67
CA VAL A 78 -7.86 0.80 -6.67
C VAL A 78 -8.33 1.03 -5.25
N LEU A 79 -8.18 2.24 -4.73
CA LEU A 79 -8.80 2.63 -3.47
C LEU A 79 -10.20 3.16 -3.74
N VAL A 80 -11.18 2.74 -2.96
CA VAL A 80 -12.57 3.21 -3.10
C VAL A 80 -13.11 3.68 -1.75
N TYR A 81 -13.43 4.97 -1.65
CA TYR A 81 -13.82 5.65 -0.42
C TYR A 81 -15.32 5.91 -0.39
N GLY A 82 -15.96 5.70 0.77
CA GLY A 82 -17.40 5.93 0.96
C GLY A 82 -18.29 4.75 0.58
N LEU A 83 -17.72 3.54 0.51
CA LEU A 83 -18.49 2.33 0.24
C LEU A 83 -19.45 1.98 1.39
N HIS A 84 -20.60 1.41 1.01
CA HIS A 84 -21.52 0.76 1.96
C HIS A 84 -21.62 -0.75 1.72
N LYS A 85 -21.09 -1.23 0.59
CA LYS A 85 -20.95 -2.64 0.23
C LYS A 85 -19.59 -2.87 -0.42
N GLU A 86 -18.96 -3.99 -0.08
CA GLU A 86 -17.69 -4.43 -0.68
C GLU A 86 -17.80 -4.54 -2.21
N ILE A 87 -16.71 -4.17 -2.88
CA ILE A 87 -16.54 -4.40 -4.31
C ILE A 87 -15.91 -5.78 -4.50
N LYS A 88 -16.34 -6.51 -5.54
CA LYS A 88 -15.83 -7.86 -5.77
C LYS A 88 -14.40 -7.79 -6.32
N SER A 89 -13.46 -8.47 -5.67
CA SER A 89 -12.08 -8.55 -6.15
C SER A 89 -11.96 -9.36 -7.45
N GLY A 90 -10.89 -9.09 -8.20
CA GLY A 90 -10.59 -9.78 -9.47
C GLY A 90 -11.49 -9.36 -10.63
N GLN A 91 -12.22 -8.26 -10.50
CA GLN A 91 -12.94 -7.60 -11.60
C GLN A 91 -11.99 -6.74 -12.43
N SER A 92 -12.40 -6.42 -13.66
CA SER A 92 -11.71 -5.42 -14.47
C SER A 92 -11.82 -4.03 -13.83
N LEU A 93 -10.88 -3.14 -14.15
CA LEU A 93 -10.93 -1.76 -13.64
C LEU A 93 -12.26 -1.07 -13.96
N ASP A 94 -12.79 -1.23 -15.18
CA ASP A 94 -14.02 -0.54 -15.58
C ASP A 94 -15.24 -1.04 -14.76
N GLU A 95 -15.31 -2.34 -14.46
CA GLU A 95 -16.35 -2.90 -13.57
C GLU A 95 -16.23 -2.36 -12.13
N ILE A 96 -15.01 -2.24 -11.60
CA ILE A 96 -14.77 -1.67 -10.26
C ILE A 96 -15.19 -0.21 -10.19
N LEU A 97 -14.90 0.58 -11.24
CA LEU A 97 -15.31 1.98 -11.32
C LEU A 97 -16.84 2.12 -11.42
N ASP A 98 -17.51 1.25 -12.18
CA ASP A 98 -18.96 1.21 -12.25
C ASP A 98 -19.59 0.84 -10.89
N ASP A 99 -19.07 -0.18 -10.21
CA ASP A 99 -19.53 -0.61 -8.87
C ASP A 99 -19.32 0.51 -7.82
N ALA A 100 -18.22 1.26 -7.90
CA ALA A 100 -17.96 2.41 -7.04
C ALA A 100 -18.96 3.55 -7.31
N LYS A 101 -19.24 3.83 -8.58
CA LYS A 101 -20.18 4.86 -9.00
C LYS A 101 -21.61 4.57 -8.58
N ASP A 102 -22.06 3.31 -8.66
CA ASP A 102 -23.37 2.87 -8.20
C ASP A 102 -23.57 3.09 -6.69
N GLN A 103 -22.48 3.17 -5.94
CA GLN A 103 -22.49 3.45 -4.50
C GLN A 103 -22.24 4.91 -4.15
N ASP A 104 -22.17 5.80 -5.14
CA ASP A 104 -21.78 7.20 -4.98
C ASP A 104 -20.41 7.35 -4.26
N ALA A 105 -19.49 6.40 -4.46
CA ALA A 105 -18.16 6.40 -3.86
C ALA A 105 -17.15 7.23 -4.67
N VAL A 106 -15.95 7.39 -4.14
CA VAL A 106 -14.81 8.06 -4.80
C VAL A 106 -13.69 7.07 -5.04
N THR A 107 -13.14 7.06 -6.25
CA THR A 107 -12.05 6.17 -6.63
C THR A 107 -10.71 6.93 -6.64
N ILE A 108 -9.67 6.33 -6.07
CA ILE A 108 -8.30 6.84 -6.10
C ILE A 108 -7.43 5.77 -6.76
N ALA A 109 -6.55 6.19 -7.66
CA ALA A 109 -5.48 5.32 -8.18
C ALA A 109 -4.27 5.35 -7.21
N PRO A 110 -4.09 4.36 -6.32
CA PRO A 110 -2.95 4.30 -5.42
C PRO A 110 -1.67 3.98 -6.18
N HIS A 111 -0.55 4.54 -5.72
CA HIS A 111 0.82 4.29 -6.18
C HIS A 111 0.90 3.90 -7.68
N PRO A 112 0.41 4.75 -8.61
CA PRO A 112 0.06 4.34 -9.98
C PRO A 112 1.27 3.97 -10.83
N PHE A 113 2.48 4.24 -10.36
CA PHE A 113 3.74 3.87 -11.00
C PHE A 113 4.70 3.05 -10.10
N SER A 114 4.22 2.47 -8.99
CA SER A 114 5.01 1.52 -8.19
C SER A 114 5.51 0.35 -9.04
N LEU A 115 6.54 -0.37 -8.60
CA LEU A 115 7.13 -1.47 -9.39
C LEU A 115 6.19 -2.67 -9.57
N ILE A 116 5.26 -2.84 -8.64
CA ILE A 116 4.28 -3.91 -8.56
C ILE A 116 2.90 -3.31 -8.34
N ASP A 117 1.86 -4.02 -8.78
CA ASP A 117 0.47 -3.73 -8.43
C ASP A 117 -0.07 -2.34 -8.82
N ALA A 118 0.49 -1.80 -9.90
CA ALA A 118 0.22 -0.45 -10.38
C ALA A 118 -0.73 -0.42 -11.60
N LEU A 119 -1.67 0.54 -11.62
CA LEU A 119 -2.57 0.78 -12.77
C LEU A 119 -1.88 1.41 -13.98
N ARG A 120 -0.74 2.09 -13.80
CA ARG A 120 -0.04 2.82 -14.88
C ARG A 120 -0.99 3.80 -15.57
N GLU A 121 -1.01 3.82 -16.90
CA GLU A 121 -1.80 4.73 -17.72
C GLU A 121 -3.32 4.65 -17.45
N ASP A 122 -3.82 3.50 -17.00
CA ASP A 122 -5.23 3.31 -16.66
C ASP A 122 -5.64 4.09 -15.39
N SER A 123 -4.69 4.57 -14.59
CA SER A 123 -4.93 5.38 -13.39
C SER A 123 -5.73 6.66 -13.65
N LYS A 124 -5.71 7.18 -14.89
CA LYS A 124 -6.45 8.39 -15.28
C LYS A 124 -7.98 8.19 -15.29
N LYS A 125 -8.44 6.95 -15.18
CA LYS A 125 -9.86 6.62 -15.12
C LYS A 125 -10.47 6.82 -13.73
N CYS A 126 -9.63 6.85 -12.68
CA CYS A 126 -10.08 7.13 -11.31
C CYS A 126 -10.35 8.63 -11.10
N ASP A 127 -11.18 8.96 -10.11
CA ASP A 127 -11.53 10.36 -9.77
C ASP A 127 -10.32 11.14 -9.23
N LEU A 128 -9.50 10.46 -8.44
CA LEU A 128 -8.31 10.99 -7.78
C LEU A 128 -7.08 10.14 -8.10
N PHE A 129 -5.90 10.74 -8.01
CA PHE A 129 -4.64 10.12 -8.39
C PHE A 129 -3.58 10.32 -7.30
N GLU A 130 -2.99 9.23 -6.81
CA GLU A 130 -1.94 9.32 -5.80
C GLU A 130 -0.61 9.72 -6.44
N VAL A 131 -0.24 11.00 -6.32
CA VAL A 131 0.99 11.54 -6.89
C VAL A 131 2.21 11.19 -6.04
N PHE A 132 2.00 10.92 -4.75
CA PHE A 132 3.07 10.58 -3.81
C PHE A 132 2.63 9.47 -2.86
N ASN A 133 3.35 8.36 -2.89
CA ASN A 133 3.23 7.29 -1.91
C ASN A 133 4.48 7.23 -1.02
N SER A 134 4.32 7.14 0.29
CA SER A 134 5.45 7.10 1.23
C SER A 134 6.34 5.85 1.09
N ALA A 135 5.75 4.72 0.66
CA ALA A 135 6.41 3.43 0.49
C ALA A 135 7.18 3.29 -0.84
N ASN A 136 7.00 4.22 -1.79
CA ASN A 136 7.75 4.27 -3.06
C ASN A 136 9.20 4.79 -2.88
N ILE A 137 9.99 4.09 -2.07
CA ILE A 137 11.38 4.43 -1.71
C ILE A 137 12.35 4.51 -2.90
N ASP A 138 11.95 3.98 -4.06
CA ASP A 138 12.70 4.05 -5.31
C ASP A 138 12.72 5.47 -5.91
N VAL A 139 11.85 6.37 -5.45
CA VAL A 139 11.72 7.80 -5.85
C VAL A 139 11.25 8.02 -7.29
N TYR A 140 11.64 7.16 -8.24
CA TYR A 140 11.28 7.29 -9.65
C TYR A 140 9.80 7.02 -9.90
N SER A 141 9.16 6.13 -9.12
CA SER A 141 7.71 5.88 -9.17
C SER A 141 6.92 7.16 -8.88
N ASN A 142 7.21 7.83 -7.75
CA ASN A 142 6.56 9.11 -7.41
C ASN A 142 6.91 10.20 -8.43
N LYS A 143 8.16 10.25 -8.92
CA LYS A 143 8.54 11.23 -9.95
C LYS A 143 7.78 11.02 -11.27
N LYS A 144 7.56 9.78 -11.68
CA LYS A 144 6.76 9.46 -12.87
C LYS A 144 5.29 9.82 -12.64
N ALA A 145 4.76 9.57 -11.44
CA ALA A 145 3.42 9.96 -11.05
C ALA A 145 3.23 11.49 -11.12
N GLU A 146 4.17 12.28 -10.61
CA GLU A 146 4.17 13.74 -10.69
C GLU A 146 4.12 14.26 -12.13
N ILE A 147 4.98 13.72 -13.01
CA ILE A 147 5.01 14.10 -14.43
C ILE A 147 3.69 13.74 -15.09
N PHE A 148 3.20 12.51 -14.88
CA PHE A 148 1.98 12.01 -15.49
C PHE A 148 0.73 12.79 -15.05
N ALA A 149 0.63 13.11 -13.76
CA ALA A 149 -0.47 13.91 -13.22
C ALA A 149 -0.50 15.30 -13.84
N LYS A 150 0.67 15.93 -14.03
CA LYS A 150 0.79 17.24 -14.67
C LYS A 150 0.42 17.20 -16.15
N GLU A 151 0.88 16.18 -16.88
CA GLU A 151 0.60 16.02 -18.32
C GLU A 151 -0.88 15.76 -18.61
N ASN A 152 -1.60 15.10 -17.69
CA ASN A 152 -3.00 14.74 -17.84
C ASN A 152 -3.96 15.62 -17.02
N ASN A 153 -3.45 16.65 -16.33
CA ASN A 153 -4.22 17.56 -15.48
C ASN A 153 -5.11 16.82 -14.45
N LEU A 154 -4.51 15.88 -13.72
CA LEU A 154 -5.21 15.03 -12.74
C LEU A 154 -5.32 15.70 -11.37
N HIS A 155 -6.33 15.29 -10.62
CA HIS A 155 -6.53 15.70 -9.23
C HIS A 155 -5.74 14.80 -8.30
N VAL A 156 -4.85 15.39 -7.52
CA VAL A 156 -3.79 14.65 -6.83
C VAL A 156 -4.02 14.52 -5.33
N VAL A 157 -3.62 13.37 -4.80
CA VAL A 157 -3.54 13.09 -3.36
C VAL A 157 -2.20 12.46 -3.02
N ALA A 158 -1.89 12.39 -1.73
CA ALA A 158 -0.76 11.63 -1.22
C ALA A 158 -1.23 10.54 -0.23
N GLY A 159 -0.57 9.39 -0.24
CA GLY A 159 -0.89 8.29 0.67
C GLY A 159 0.32 7.75 1.38
N SER A 160 0.07 7.30 2.61
CA SER A 160 1.13 6.70 3.42
C SER A 160 1.35 5.23 3.07
N ASP A 161 0.32 4.51 2.60
CA ASP A 161 0.35 3.05 2.43
C ASP A 161 1.03 2.36 3.62
N SER A 162 0.58 2.78 4.80
CA SER A 162 1.23 2.41 6.04
C SER A 162 1.11 0.92 6.26
N HIS A 163 2.21 0.28 6.63
CA HIS A 163 2.26 -1.11 7.08
C HIS A 163 2.94 -1.28 8.45
N VAL A 164 3.44 -0.17 9.01
CA VAL A 164 4.07 -0.07 10.32
C VAL A 164 3.42 1.08 11.07
N THR A 165 3.26 0.97 12.40
CA THR A 165 2.59 2.01 13.19
C THR A 165 3.20 3.39 12.96
N SER A 166 4.53 3.52 12.98
CA SER A 166 5.21 4.82 12.85
C SER A 166 5.11 5.48 11.47
N THR A 167 4.58 4.77 10.46
CA THR A 167 4.37 5.34 9.12
C THR A 167 2.99 5.97 8.95
N ILE A 168 2.07 5.74 9.89
CA ILE A 168 0.76 6.41 9.91
C ILE A 168 1.00 7.93 9.97
N ALA A 169 0.27 8.69 9.15
CA ALA A 169 0.45 10.13 8.96
C ALA A 169 1.82 10.57 8.37
N ARG A 170 2.53 9.68 7.66
CA ARG A 170 3.68 10.09 6.82
C ARG A 170 3.26 10.96 5.65
N CYS A 171 2.10 10.66 5.09
CA CYS A 171 1.45 11.49 4.08
C CYS A 171 0.03 11.80 4.57
N THR A 172 -0.36 13.06 4.45
CA THR A 172 -1.69 13.56 4.86
C THR A 172 -2.23 14.51 3.81
N ASN A 173 -3.55 14.56 3.71
CA ASN A 173 -4.27 15.48 2.84
C ASN A 173 -5.21 16.31 3.71
N LEU A 174 -5.35 17.59 3.37
CA LEU A 174 -6.35 18.48 3.93
C LEU A 174 -7.58 18.45 3.03
N ILE A 175 -8.73 18.15 3.62
CA ILE A 175 -10.04 18.10 2.95
C ILE A 175 -10.87 19.26 3.49
N ASP A 176 -11.36 20.13 2.61
CA ASP A 176 -12.24 21.24 2.99
C ASP A 176 -13.69 20.75 3.08
N SER A 177 -14.01 20.16 4.23
CA SER A 177 -15.30 19.61 4.59
C SER A 177 -15.51 19.59 6.11
N GLU A 178 -16.77 19.45 6.52
CA GLU A 178 -17.14 18.96 7.83
C GLU A 178 -16.71 17.48 8.00
N ASN A 179 -16.49 17.05 9.24
CA ASN A 179 -16.08 15.67 9.55
C ASN A 179 -17.29 14.71 9.57
N ASN A 180 -17.89 14.51 8.40
CA ASN A 180 -18.93 13.52 8.13
C ASN A 180 -18.76 12.94 6.73
N ILE A 181 -19.23 11.71 6.50
CA ILE A 181 -18.92 10.97 5.27
C ILE A 181 -19.46 11.68 4.02
N ASP A 182 -20.70 12.19 4.06
CA ASP A 182 -21.34 12.78 2.89
C ASP A 182 -20.59 14.03 2.42
N ASP A 183 -20.22 14.92 3.36
CA ASP A 183 -19.51 16.15 3.03
C ASP A 183 -18.05 15.89 2.61
N ILE A 184 -17.38 14.89 3.21
CA ILE A 184 -16.05 14.45 2.79
C ILE A 184 -16.09 13.91 1.35
N ILE A 185 -17.02 12.99 1.04
CA ILE A 185 -17.16 12.43 -0.31
C ILE A 185 -17.52 13.53 -1.32
N PHE A 186 -18.40 14.46 -0.95
CA PHE A 186 -18.70 15.63 -1.76
C PHE A 186 -17.45 16.47 -2.02
N ALA A 187 -16.66 16.78 -1.00
CA ALA A 187 -15.42 17.55 -1.12
C ALA A 187 -14.40 16.86 -2.03
N LEU A 188 -14.22 15.54 -1.89
CA LEU A 188 -13.32 14.75 -2.73
C LEU A 188 -13.74 14.78 -4.21
N LYS A 189 -15.03 14.59 -4.53
CA LYS A 189 -15.57 14.69 -5.90
C LYS A 189 -15.42 16.08 -6.51
N HIS A 190 -15.51 17.12 -5.69
CA HIS A 190 -15.40 18.52 -6.10
C HIS A 190 -13.99 19.08 -5.92
N GLN A 191 -12.98 18.22 -5.75
CA GLN A 191 -11.56 18.58 -5.73
C GLN A 191 -11.19 19.58 -4.64
N ARG A 192 -11.93 19.55 -3.53
CA ARG A 192 -11.69 20.34 -2.32
C ARG A 192 -10.71 19.62 -1.40
N ILE A 193 -9.60 19.18 -1.98
CA ILE A 193 -8.55 18.43 -1.31
C ILE A 193 -7.19 18.99 -1.75
N SER A 194 -6.26 19.05 -0.80
CA SER A 194 -4.88 19.44 -1.04
C SER A 194 -3.92 18.59 -0.21
N ILE A 195 -2.73 18.38 -0.72
CA ILE A 195 -1.70 17.62 0.00
C ILE A 195 -1.11 18.51 1.08
N GLU A 196 -1.16 18.07 2.34
CA GLU A 196 -0.61 18.80 3.47
C GLU A 196 0.84 18.38 3.74
N LYS A 197 1.09 17.07 3.72
CA LYS A 197 2.38 16.49 4.09
C LYS A 197 2.74 15.33 3.18
N THR A 198 4.02 15.27 2.80
CA THR A 198 4.62 14.13 2.10
C THR A 198 5.98 13.80 2.69
N GLU A 199 6.09 12.66 3.33
CA GLU A 199 7.37 12.12 3.80
C GLU A 199 7.54 10.69 3.32
N TYR A 200 8.76 10.32 2.94
CA TYR A 200 9.11 8.92 2.72
C TYR A 200 9.21 8.16 4.05
N VAL A 201 8.94 6.86 3.98
CA VAL A 201 9.31 5.93 5.05
C VAL A 201 10.83 5.89 5.25
N LYS A 202 11.24 5.69 6.49
CA LYS A 202 12.66 5.60 6.88
C LYS A 202 13.17 4.16 6.68
N PRO A 203 14.48 3.97 6.46
CA PRO A 203 15.07 2.63 6.30
C PRO A 203 14.70 1.63 7.40
N LYS A 204 14.64 2.08 8.66
CA LYS A 204 14.26 1.23 9.80
C LYS A 204 12.81 0.74 9.70
N GLU A 205 11.91 1.60 9.24
CA GLU A 205 10.48 1.28 9.09
C GLU A 205 10.27 0.27 7.96
N VAL A 206 11.02 0.42 6.85
CA VAL A 206 11.03 -0.57 5.76
C VAL A 206 11.56 -1.92 6.23
N LEU A 207 12.67 -1.92 6.98
CA LEU A 207 13.25 -3.15 7.52
C LEU A 207 12.32 -3.86 8.50
N GLU A 208 11.59 -3.10 9.33
CA GLU A 208 10.57 -3.64 10.23
C GLU A 208 9.46 -4.34 9.46
N HIS A 209 8.96 -3.72 8.39
CA HIS A 209 7.94 -4.35 7.53
C HIS A 209 8.47 -5.60 6.82
N ILE A 210 9.66 -5.54 6.23
CA ILE A 210 10.31 -6.70 5.59
C ILE A 210 10.44 -7.85 6.60
N GLN A 211 10.86 -7.55 7.82
CA GLN A 211 10.98 -8.55 8.88
C GLN A 211 9.64 -9.21 9.18
N PHE A 212 8.58 -8.41 9.32
CA PHE A 212 7.23 -8.95 9.50
C PHE A 212 6.83 -9.87 8.35
N LYS A 213 7.01 -9.46 7.08
CA LYS A 213 6.68 -10.31 5.92
C LYS A 213 7.47 -11.61 5.91
N ILE A 214 8.76 -11.58 6.25
CA ILE A 214 9.61 -12.79 6.32
C ILE A 214 9.10 -13.76 7.41
N GLU A 215 8.73 -13.23 8.58
CA GLU A 215 8.23 -14.04 9.70
C GLU A 215 6.83 -14.61 9.41
N ASN A 216 5.91 -13.78 8.89
CA ASN A 216 4.54 -14.18 8.58
C ASN A 216 4.45 -15.17 7.41
N SER A 217 5.37 -15.07 6.44
CA SER A 217 5.43 -15.97 5.28
C SER A 217 6.22 -17.25 5.53
N LYS A 218 6.78 -17.48 6.72
CA LYS A 218 7.70 -18.61 6.98
C LYS A 218 7.10 -19.97 6.61
N TYR A 219 5.84 -20.20 7.00
CA TYR A 219 5.13 -21.44 6.69
C TYR A 219 5.01 -21.65 5.17
N HIS A 220 4.62 -20.61 4.44
CA HIS A 220 4.46 -20.64 2.98
C HIS A 220 5.80 -20.85 2.27
N ILE A 221 6.85 -20.16 2.72
CA ILE A 221 8.22 -20.34 2.23
C ILE A 221 8.67 -21.79 2.44
N ASP A 222 8.45 -22.37 3.62
CA ASP A 222 8.81 -23.77 3.87
C ASP A 222 8.07 -24.74 2.95
N LYS A 223 6.77 -24.55 2.79
CA LYS A 223 5.94 -25.38 1.89
C LYS A 223 6.50 -25.31 0.46
N TYR A 224 6.72 -24.11 -0.07
CA TYR A 224 7.24 -23.90 -1.41
C TYR A 224 8.64 -24.51 -1.60
N ILE A 225 9.56 -24.30 -0.64
CA ILE A 225 10.91 -24.88 -0.72
C ILE A 225 10.88 -26.41 -0.65
N ASN A 226 10.01 -27.00 0.16
CA ASN A 226 9.86 -28.46 0.22
C ASN A 226 9.35 -29.04 -1.10
N GLU A 227 8.46 -28.33 -1.77
CA GLU A 227 7.84 -28.76 -3.03
C GLU A 227 8.80 -28.60 -4.23
N PHE A 228 9.39 -27.42 -4.39
CA PHE A 228 10.16 -27.08 -5.60
C PHE A 228 11.68 -27.19 -5.45
N TYR A 229 12.21 -27.05 -4.23
CA TYR A 229 13.67 -27.01 -3.97
C TYR A 229 14.13 -27.89 -2.79
N PRO A 230 13.71 -29.16 -2.69
CA PRO A 230 13.94 -29.99 -1.51
C PRO A 230 15.44 -30.20 -1.18
N LYS A 231 16.30 -30.24 -2.21
CA LYS A 231 17.76 -30.37 -2.04
C LYS A 231 18.41 -29.16 -1.37
N SER A 232 17.79 -27.98 -1.49
CA SER A 232 18.30 -26.72 -0.96
C SER A 232 17.70 -26.35 0.40
N LYS A 233 16.77 -27.16 0.94
CA LYS A 233 16.07 -26.89 2.21
C LYS A 233 17.01 -26.56 3.37
N PHE A 234 18.13 -27.27 3.49
CA PHE A 234 19.12 -27.01 4.54
C PHE A 234 19.70 -25.60 4.43
N LEU A 235 20.05 -25.16 3.22
CA LEU A 235 20.59 -23.83 2.95
C LEU A 235 19.57 -22.74 3.29
N PHE A 236 18.32 -22.88 2.85
CA PHE A 236 17.25 -21.91 3.16
C PHE A 236 17.02 -21.80 4.68
N ASN A 237 16.97 -22.92 5.39
CA ASN A 237 16.85 -22.91 6.85
C ASN A 237 18.05 -22.27 7.55
N PHE A 238 19.26 -22.49 7.05
CA PHE A 238 20.46 -21.84 7.56
C PHE A 238 20.40 -20.32 7.37
N VAL A 239 20.07 -19.86 6.16
CA VAL A 239 19.93 -18.43 5.85
C VAL A 239 18.84 -17.78 6.69
N TYR A 240 17.69 -18.43 6.86
CA TYR A 240 16.60 -17.93 7.70
C TYR A 240 17.03 -17.80 9.18
N LYS A 241 17.69 -18.83 9.73
CA LYS A 241 18.22 -18.77 11.11
C LYS A 241 19.29 -17.69 11.28
N PHE A 242 20.17 -17.54 10.30
CA PHE A 242 21.16 -16.47 10.28
C PHE A 242 20.51 -15.10 10.26
N TYR A 243 19.49 -14.90 9.42
CA TYR A 243 18.69 -13.68 9.39
C TYR A 243 18.06 -13.39 10.76
N LEU A 244 17.32 -14.35 11.34
CA LEU A 244 16.69 -14.17 12.66
C LEU A 244 17.71 -13.83 13.76
N SER A 245 18.89 -14.46 13.75
CA SER A 245 19.95 -14.20 14.73
C SER A 245 20.61 -12.84 14.56
N THR A 246 20.51 -12.22 13.37
CA THR A 246 21.22 -10.98 13.04
C THR A 246 20.28 -9.83 12.69
N ARG A 247 18.95 -10.01 12.76
CA ARG A 247 17.94 -9.07 12.25
C ARG A 247 18.03 -7.65 12.81
N THR A 248 18.52 -7.50 14.04
CA THR A 248 18.72 -6.19 14.70
C THR A 248 20.09 -5.55 14.41
N SER A 249 20.95 -6.23 13.66
CA SER A 249 22.29 -5.75 13.30
C SER A 249 22.23 -4.64 12.25
N TYR A 250 23.11 -3.65 12.39
CA TYR A 250 23.35 -2.61 11.39
C TYR A 250 23.74 -3.16 10.01
N PHE A 251 24.22 -4.41 9.96
CA PHE A 251 24.48 -5.13 8.71
C PHE A 251 23.31 -5.05 7.72
N TRP A 252 22.07 -5.25 8.17
CA TRP A 252 20.90 -5.22 7.30
C TRP A 252 20.55 -3.84 6.77
N GLU A 253 20.88 -2.78 7.52
CA GLU A 253 20.74 -1.41 7.03
C GLU A 253 21.71 -1.11 5.88
N LEU A 254 22.94 -1.64 5.96
CA LEU A 254 23.90 -1.55 4.85
C LEU A 254 23.41 -2.32 3.62
N ILE A 255 22.93 -3.55 3.80
CA ILE A 255 22.38 -4.36 2.70
C ILE A 255 21.19 -3.64 2.04
N TYR A 256 20.28 -3.09 2.82
CA TYR A 256 19.14 -2.30 2.32
C TYR A 256 19.58 -1.09 1.49
N ARG A 257 20.58 -0.33 1.96
CA ARG A 257 21.11 0.83 1.22
C ARG A 257 21.71 0.41 -0.12
N MET A 258 22.40 -0.72 -0.17
CA MET A 258 22.94 -1.27 -1.41
C MET A 258 21.84 -1.78 -2.35
N SER A 259 20.83 -2.50 -1.84
CA SER A 259 19.72 -2.98 -2.65
C SER A 259 18.91 -1.83 -3.25
N LEU A 260 18.79 -0.71 -2.54
CA LEU A 260 18.09 0.48 -3.03
C LEU A 260 18.69 1.04 -4.33
N ILE A 261 20.00 0.88 -4.56
CA ILE A 261 20.63 1.26 -5.83
C ILE A 261 20.06 0.43 -6.98
N GLY A 262 19.91 -0.88 -6.78
CA GLY A 262 19.32 -1.78 -7.76
C GLY A 262 17.85 -1.46 -8.03
N VAL A 263 17.05 -1.31 -6.96
CA VAL A 263 15.62 -0.95 -7.05
C VAL A 263 15.43 0.36 -7.82
N ARG A 264 16.26 1.38 -7.57
CA ARG A 264 16.24 2.65 -8.30
C ARG A 264 16.52 2.50 -9.79
N ARG A 265 17.49 1.64 -10.16
CA ARG A 265 17.80 1.35 -11.57
C ARG A 265 16.63 0.66 -12.27
N ILE A 266 16.04 -0.35 -11.62
CA ILE A 266 14.87 -1.04 -12.13
C ILE A 266 13.72 -0.06 -12.34
N SER A 267 13.42 0.75 -11.32
CA SER A 267 12.35 1.75 -11.40
C SER A 267 12.55 2.74 -12.51
N ARG A 268 13.78 3.26 -12.68
CA ARG A 268 14.10 4.15 -13.78
C ARG A 268 13.84 3.47 -15.14
N LYS A 269 14.29 2.23 -15.33
CA LYS A 269 14.11 1.49 -16.58
C LYS A 269 12.63 1.27 -16.90
N ILE A 270 11.83 0.86 -15.91
CA ILE A 270 10.38 0.65 -16.08
C ILE A 270 9.67 1.98 -16.36
N ASN A 271 9.88 2.99 -15.52
CA ASN A 271 9.07 4.20 -15.52
C ASN A 271 9.49 5.22 -16.59
N PHE A 272 10.75 5.17 -17.08
CA PHE A 272 11.29 6.18 -18.00
C PHE A 272 11.94 5.61 -19.27
N GLU A 273 12.31 4.32 -19.31
CA GLU A 273 13.03 3.74 -20.45
C GLU A 273 12.19 2.67 -21.20
N GLY A 274 10.91 2.53 -20.85
CA GLY A 274 9.95 1.67 -21.55
C GLY A 274 10.14 0.17 -21.30
N MET A 275 10.85 -0.20 -20.24
CA MET A 275 10.96 -1.60 -19.83
C MET A 275 9.62 -2.12 -19.33
N ASP A 276 9.26 -3.33 -19.75
CA ASP A 276 8.03 -3.98 -19.35
C ASP A 276 7.97 -4.21 -17.82
N PRO A 277 6.97 -3.67 -17.10
CA PRO A 277 6.82 -3.90 -15.67
C PRO A 277 6.44 -5.35 -15.32
N TYR A 278 5.79 -6.10 -16.22
CA TYR A 278 5.41 -7.50 -15.95
C TYR A 278 6.63 -8.41 -15.79
N SER A 279 7.73 -8.07 -16.46
CA SER A 279 9.02 -8.75 -16.29
C SER A 279 9.49 -8.74 -14.83
N PHE A 280 9.25 -7.66 -14.07
CA PHE A 280 9.58 -7.60 -12.64
C PHE A 280 8.68 -8.49 -11.79
N ARG A 281 7.41 -8.64 -12.18
CA ARG A 281 6.42 -9.48 -11.48
C ARG A 281 6.75 -10.97 -11.52
N THR A 282 7.50 -11.42 -12.52
CA THR A 282 7.95 -12.83 -12.61
C THR A 282 8.83 -13.26 -11.43
N ARG A 283 9.38 -12.30 -10.65
CA ARG A 283 10.23 -12.53 -9.47
C ARG A 283 11.41 -13.47 -9.74
N ASP A 284 11.86 -13.54 -10.99
CA ASP A 284 12.97 -14.39 -11.44
C ASP A 284 14.33 -13.69 -11.25
N ILE A 285 15.29 -14.35 -10.58
CA ILE A 285 16.59 -13.77 -10.25
C ILE A 285 17.38 -13.34 -11.49
N PRO A 286 17.57 -14.18 -12.53
CA PRO A 286 18.18 -13.77 -13.79
C PRO A 286 17.52 -12.53 -14.41
N THR A 287 16.20 -12.48 -14.44
CA THR A 287 15.42 -11.37 -14.99
C THR A 287 15.68 -10.10 -14.18
N ILE A 288 15.49 -10.13 -12.86
CA ILE A 288 15.77 -9.00 -11.95
C ILE A 288 17.23 -8.54 -12.10
N THR A 289 18.18 -9.47 -12.20
CA THR A 289 19.61 -9.14 -12.35
C THR A 289 19.86 -8.36 -13.64
N ARG A 290 19.28 -8.78 -14.78
CA ARG A 290 19.35 -8.05 -16.05
C ARG A 290 18.67 -6.68 -15.99
N MET A 291 17.66 -6.52 -15.13
CA MET A 291 17.04 -5.21 -14.92
C MET A 291 17.92 -4.29 -14.07
N VAL A 292 18.71 -4.81 -13.12
CA VAL A 292 19.63 -4.01 -12.29
C VAL A 292 20.88 -3.56 -13.05
N PHE A 293 21.44 -4.41 -13.89
CA PHE A 293 22.70 -4.16 -14.63
C PHE A 293 22.46 -3.72 -16.07
#